data_AF-A0A924ZFM6-F1
#
_entry.id   AF-A0A924ZFM6-F1
#
_cell.length_a   1.000
_cell.length_b   1.000
_cell.length_c   1.000
_cell.angle_alpha   90.00
_cell.angle_beta   90.00
_cell.angle_gamma   90.00
#
_symmetry.space_group_name_H-M   'P 1'
#
loop_
_entity.id
_entity.type
_entity.pdbx_description
1 polymer ?
#
loop_
_entity_poly.entity_id
_entity_poly.type
_entity_poly.pdbx_seq_one_letter_code
_entity_poly.pdbx_strand_id
1 'polypeptide(L)' 'MDIRPLTDDYAVSPQIAPSDLVAIKAAGFTTVIDNRPDGEIPGDLAAAEM' A
#
# COMPACT_ATOMS: atom_id res chain seq x y z
N MET A 1 1.92 9.89 -0.69
CA MET A 1 2.66 8.72 -1.20
C MET A 1 4.16 8.88 -0.97
N ASP A 2 4.82 7.86 -0.45
CA ASP A 2 6.29 7.76 -0.38
C ASP A 2 6.69 6.35 -0.84
N ILE A 3 6.93 6.19 -2.16
CA ILE A 3 7.32 4.92 -2.78
C ILE A 3 8.84 4.89 -2.87
N ARG A 4 9.45 3.93 -2.18
CA ARG A 4 10.90 3.76 -2.10
C ARG A 4 11.30 2.51 -2.89
N PRO A 5 11.80 2.65 -4.12
CA PRO A 5 12.26 1.51 -4.91
C PRO A 5 13.47 0.85 -4.25
N LEU A 6 13.47 -0.49 -4.22
CA LEU A 6 14.60 -1.31 -3.76
C LEU A 6 15.30 -1.99 -4.95
N THR A 7 14.51 -2.39 -5.95
CA THR A 7 14.93 -2.96 -7.24
C THR A 7 14.06 -2.35 -8.36
N ASP A 8 14.31 -2.76 -9.60
CA ASP A 8 13.51 -2.32 -10.76
C ASP A 8 12.05 -2.81 -10.70
N ASP A 9 11.79 -3.89 -9.97
CA ASP A 9 10.48 -4.57 -9.87
C ASP A 9 9.87 -4.57 -8.47
N TYR A 10 10.55 -4.00 -7.47
CA TYR A 10 10.11 -4.04 -6.07
C TYR A 10 10.34 -2.71 -5.35
N ALA A 11 9.30 -2.23 -4.67
CA ALA A 11 9.33 -1.01 -3.89
C ALA A 11 8.59 -1.20 -2.56
N VAL A 12 8.94 -0.36 -1.59
CA VAL A 12 8.29 -0.33 -0.27
C VAL A 12 7.77 1.06 0.03
N SER A 13 6.71 1.16 0.82
CA SER A 13 6.21 2.42 1.36
C SER A 13 5.94 2.30 2.86
N PRO A 14 5.80 3.43 3.57
CA PRO A 14 5.04 3.47 4.82
C PRO A 14 3.58 3.03 4.61
N GLN A 15 2.76 3.08 5.67
CA GLN A 15 1.32 2.84 5.57
C GLN A 15 0.69 3.70 4.46
N ILE A 16 -0.18 3.10 3.66
CA ILE A 16 -0.99 3.77 2.63
C ILE A 16 -2.47 3.80 3.06
N ALA A 17 -3.24 4.72 2.47
CA ALA A 17 -4.69 4.73 2.58
C ALA A 17 -5.35 4.11 1.33
N PRO A 18 -6.61 3.65 1.37
CA PRO A 18 -7.28 3.11 0.18
C PRO A 18 -7.33 4.09 -1.01
N SER A 19 -7.40 5.39 -0.74
CA SER A 19 -7.34 6.46 -1.76
C SER A 19 -6.03 6.50 -2.54
N ASP A 20 -4.96 5.96 -1.98
CA ASP A 20 -3.62 5.96 -2.58
C ASP A 20 -3.48 4.94 -3.72
N LEU A 21 -4.37 3.93 -3.79
CA LEU A 21 -4.33 2.86 -4.78
C LEU A 21 -4.40 3.38 -6.23
N VAL A 22 -5.08 4.50 -6.46
CA VAL A 22 -5.15 5.16 -7.78
C VAL A 22 -3.76 5.61 -8.25
N ALA A 23 -2.99 6.24 -7.36
CA ALA A 23 -1.65 6.71 -7.69
C ALA A 23 -0.65 5.54 -7.81
N ILE A 24 -0.79 4.51 -6.96
CA ILE A 24 0.01 3.27 -7.05
C ILE A 24 -0.22 2.59 -8.40
N LYS A 25 -1.48 2.49 -8.85
CA LYS A 25 -1.80 1.94 -10.17
C LYS A 25 -1.24 2.79 -11.31
N ALA A 26 -1.35 4.12 -11.20
CA ALA A 26 -0.80 5.04 -12.20
C ALA A 26 0.74 4.98 -12.28
N ALA A 27 1.42 4.64 -11.18
CA ALA A 27 2.85 4.39 -11.14
C ALA A 27 3.27 3.03 -11.74
N GLY A 28 2.32 2.20 -12.17
CA GLY A 28 2.58 0.94 -12.89
C GLY A 28 2.59 -0.30 -12.02
N PHE A 29 2.41 -0.19 -10.70
CA PHE A 29 2.30 -1.35 -9.82
C PHE A 29 0.97 -2.09 -10.04
N THR A 30 1.03 -3.41 -10.06
CA THR A 30 -0.16 -4.28 -10.24
C THR A 30 -0.52 -5.07 -9.00
N THR A 31 0.40 -5.16 -8.04
CA THR A 31 0.27 -5.99 -6.85
C THR A 31 0.72 -5.18 -5.64
N VAL A 32 -0.10 -5.18 -4.59
CA VAL A 32 0.23 -4.62 -3.28
C VAL A 32 0.30 -5.77 -2.30
N ILE A 33 1.38 -5.85 -1.52
CA ILE A 33 1.54 -6.82 -0.45
C ILE A 33 1.33 -6.07 0.86
N ASP A 34 0.21 -6.35 1.53
CA ASP A 34 -0.03 -5.84 2.87
C ASP A 34 0.53 -6.80 3.91
N ASN A 35 1.55 -6.34 4.63
CA ASN A 35 2.18 -7.12 5.69
C ASN A 35 1.66 -6.72 7.08
N ARG A 36 0.72 -5.78 7.18
CA ARG A 36 0.23 -5.26 8.46
C ARG A 36 -1.10 -5.94 8.82
N PRO A 37 -1.17 -6.65 9.96
CA PRO A 37 -2.44 -7.20 10.42
C PRO A 37 -3.46 -6.10 10.73
N ASP A 38 -4.73 -6.32 10.39
CA ASP A 38 -5.83 -5.37 10.63
C ASP A 38 -5.92 -4.89 12.08
N GLY A 39 -5.63 -5.77 13.04
CA GLY A 39 -5.68 -5.46 14.48
C GLY A 39 -4.60 -4.51 14.99
N GLU A 40 -3.63 -4.12 14.16
CA GLU A 40 -2.54 -3.21 14.51
C GLU A 40 -2.75 -1.77 13.99
N ILE A 41 -3.86 -1.49 13.30
CA ILE A 41 -4.16 -0.20 12.69
C ILE A 41 -5.59 0.28 12.97
N PRO A 42 -5.88 1.59 12.77
CA PRO A 42 -7.25 2.09 12.73
C PRO A 42 -8.12 1.32 11.73
N GLY A 43 -9.38 1.08 12.09
CA GLY A 43 -10.28 0.25 11.28
C GLY A 43 -10.54 0.80 9.88
N ASP A 44 -10.53 2.12 9.69
CA ASP A 44 -10.66 2.76 8.38
C ASP A 44 -9.48 2.50 7.43
N LEU A 45 -8.39 1.92 7.94
CA LEU A 45 -7.23 1.47 7.17
C LEU A 45 -7.12 -0.06 7.08
N ALA A 46 -8.00 -0.81 7.76
CA ALA A 46 -7.99 -2.26 7.76
C ALA A 46 -8.33 -2.79 6.36
N ALA A 47 -7.63 -3.82 5.92
CA ALA A 47 -7.88 -4.45 4.63
C ALA A 47 -9.27 -5.08 4.56
N ALA A 48 -9.82 -5.52 5.69
CA ALA A 48 -11.20 -6.02 5.79
C ALA A 48 -12.29 -4.96 5.51
N GLU A 49 -11.95 -3.67 5.61
CA GLU A 49 -12.90 -2.54 5.43
C GLU A 49 -12.73 -1.83 4.06
N MET A 50 -11.85 -2.34 3.20
CA MET A 50 -11.57 -1.79 1.85
C MET A 50 -12.60 -2.18 0.77
#